data_AF-A0A349HMT1-F1
#
_entry.id   AF-A0A349HMT1-F1
#
_cell.length_a   1.000
_cell.length_b   1.000
_cell.length_c   1.000
_cell.angle_alpha   90.00
_cell.angle_beta   90.00
_cell.angle_gamma   90.00
#
_symmetry.space_group_name_H-M   'P 1'
#
loop_
_entity.id
_entity.type
_entity.pdbx_description
1 polymer ?
#
loop_
_entity_poly.entity_id
_entity_poly.type
_entity_poly.pdbx_seq_one_letter_code
_entity_poly.pdbx_strand_id
1 'polypeptide(L)'
;TMKCLGALDSFVLRLFLLEASMQGTTGALLGSIFGAIIAILVGMLRFGLDAVTMLPLNEVGMSLFYSIGVGFGLSLLGVLYPAFIAARMRPIEAMRTEE
;
A
#
# COMPACT_ATOMS: atom_id res chain seq x y z
N THR A 1 21.60 6.69 13.91
CA THR A 1 21.98 8.12 13.90
C THR A 1 20.83 9.08 14.22
N MET A 2 19.59 8.91 13.73
CA MET A 2 18.48 9.84 14.04
C MET A 2 18.11 9.95 15.54
N LYS A 3 18.15 8.84 16.30
CA LYS A 3 17.91 8.88 17.75
C LYS A 3 18.99 9.65 18.53
N CYS A 4 20.18 9.84 17.97
CA CYS A 4 21.25 10.65 18.57
C CYS A 4 21.00 12.17 18.41
N LEU A 5 20.01 12.58 17.61
CA LEU A 5 19.56 13.97 17.47
C LEU A 5 18.39 14.34 18.40
N GLY A 6 17.98 13.44 19.31
CA GLY A 6 16.84 13.66 20.20
C GLY A 6 15.46 13.49 19.54
N ALA A 7 15.40 12.88 18.35
CA ALA A 7 14.14 12.56 17.70
C ALA A 7 13.36 11.54 18.56
N LEU A 8 12.22 11.98 19.09
CA LEU A 8 11.27 11.17 19.85
C LEU A 8 10.83 9.98 18.98
N ASP A 9 10.64 8.79 19.54
CA ASP A 9 10.30 7.54 18.82
C ASP A 9 9.07 7.69 17.89
N SER A 10 8.19 8.65 18.19
CA SER A 10 7.05 9.06 17.36
C SER A 10 7.42 9.67 16.01
N PHE A 11 8.60 10.30 15.87
CA PHE A 11 9.02 10.94 14.61
C PHE A 11 9.44 9.89 13.57
N VAL A 12 10.20 8.88 13.99
CA VAL A 12 10.58 7.74 13.13
C VAL A 12 9.33 6.98 12.70
N LEU A 13 8.41 6.73 13.64
CA LEU A 13 7.17 6.03 13.33
C LEU A 13 6.28 6.82 12.34
N ARG A 14 6.21 8.15 12.48
CA ARG A 14 5.50 9.02 11.53
C ARG A 14 6.14 9.02 10.14
N LEU A 15 7.47 9.05 10.04
CA LEU A 15 8.17 8.98 8.76
C LEU A 15 7.88 7.68 8.02
N PHE A 16 8.01 6.54 8.69
CA PHE A 16 7.71 5.23 8.09
C PHE A 16 6.24 5.10 7.66
N LEU A 17 5.30 5.60 8.47
CA LEU A 17 3.88 5.60 8.09
C LEU A 17 3.60 6.50 6.88
N LEU A 18 4.29 7.63 6.76
CA LEU A 18 4.11 8.56 5.66
C LEU A 18 4.72 8.01 4.37
N GLU A 19 5.87 7.34 4.45
CA GLU A 19 6.48 6.65 3.32
C GLU A 19 5.62 5.47 2.84
N ALA A 20 5.12 4.66 3.79
CA ALA A 20 4.22 3.55 3.51
C ALA A 20 2.87 3.99 2.95
N SER A 21 2.36 5.17 3.35
CA SER A 21 1.12 5.70 2.79
C SER A 21 1.31 6.20 1.37
N MET A 22 2.45 6.84 1.05
CA MET A 22 2.79 7.26 -0.31
C MET A 22 2.97 6.06 -1.25
N GLN A 23 3.74 5.06 -0.82
CA GLN A 23 3.96 3.83 -1.59
C GLN A 23 2.67 3.00 -1.70
N GLY A 24 1.93 2.86 -0.60
CA GLY A 24 0.66 2.14 -0.55
C GLY A 24 -0.41 2.74 -1.45
N THR A 25 -0.55 4.07 -1.46
CA THR A 25 -1.50 4.76 -2.35
C THR A 25 -1.13 4.57 -3.81
N THR A 26 0.15 4.75 -4.14
CA THR A 26 0.65 4.60 -5.51
C THR A 26 0.47 3.16 -6.01
N GLY A 27 0.82 2.18 -5.19
CA GLY A 27 0.66 0.76 -5.50
C GLY A 27 -0.81 0.34 -5.63
N ALA A 28 -1.68 0.83 -4.76
CA ALA A 28 -3.11 0.54 -4.81
C ALA A 28 -3.79 1.17 -6.04
N LEU A 29 -3.43 2.41 -6.40
CA LEU A 29 -3.89 3.07 -7.62
C LEU A 29 -3.46 2.29 -8.86
N LEU A 30 -2.16 2.05 -9.03
CA LEU A 30 -1.65 1.32 -10.19
C LEU A 30 -2.24 -0.10 -10.25
N GLY A 31 -2.28 -0.82 -9.13
CA GLY A 31 -2.87 -2.16 -9.06
C GLY A 31 -4.35 -2.19 -9.44
N SER A 32 -5.14 -1.20 -9.01
CA SER A 32 -6.56 -1.10 -9.37
C SER A 32 -6.77 -0.84 -10.86
N ILE A 33 -5.94 0.02 -11.46
CA ILE A 33 -5.99 0.35 -12.89
C ILE A 33 -5.59 -0.88 -13.72
N PHE A 34 -4.45 -1.50 -13.41
CA PHE A 34 -4.00 -2.70 -14.12
C PHE A 34 -4.97 -3.86 -13.93
N GLY A 35 -5.50 -4.06 -12.73
CA GLY A 35 -6.52 -5.07 -12.45
C GLY A 35 -7.79 -4.88 -13.28
N ALA A 36 -8.27 -3.64 -13.41
CA ALA A 36 -9.43 -3.31 -14.24
C ALA A 36 -9.17 -3.59 -15.73
N ILE A 37 -8.00 -3.18 -16.25
CA ILE A 37 -7.61 -3.44 -17.65
C ILE A 37 -7.57 -4.95 -17.93
N ILE A 38 -6.93 -5.72 -17.05
CA ILE A 38 -6.84 -7.18 -17.20
C ILE A 38 -8.23 -7.82 -17.12
N ALA A 39 -9.08 -7.38 -16.18
CA ALA A 39 -10.44 -7.90 -16.05
C ALA A 39 -11.28 -7.66 -17.33
N ILE A 40 -11.17 -6.47 -17.94
CA ILE A 40 -11.85 -6.16 -19.20
C ILE A 40 -11.29 -7.04 -20.34
N LEU A 41 -9.96 -7.19 -20.44
CA LEU A 41 -9.34 -8.01 -21.47
C LEU A 41 -9.77 -9.47 -21.37
N VAL A 42 -9.81 -10.03 -20.15
CA VAL A 42 -10.29 -11.38 -19.89
C VAL A 42 -11.79 -11.51 -20.21
N GLY A 43 -12.59 -10.49 -19.88
CA GLY A 43 -14.00 -10.42 -20.24
C GLY A 43 -14.22 -10.47 -21.76
N MET A 44 -13.45 -9.69 -22.50
CA MET A 44 -13.49 -9.68 -23.98
C MET A 44 -13.08 -11.02 -24.58
N LEU A 45 -12.08 -11.70 -24.02
CA LEU A 45 -11.66 -13.03 -24.49
C LEU A 45 -12.72 -14.11 -24.24
N ARG A 46 -13.50 -14.00 -23.15
CA ARG A 46 -14.52 -14.99 -22.80
C ARG A 46 -15.87 -14.77 -23.46
N PHE A 47 -16.31 -13.52 -23.56
CA PHE A 47 -17.68 -13.17 -23.99
C PHE A 47 -17.73 -12.29 -25.24
N GLY A 48 -16.58 -11.94 -25.83
CA GLY A 48 -16.50 -11.07 -27.01
C GLY A 48 -16.82 -9.60 -26.68
N LEU A 49 -17.28 -8.84 -27.68
CA LEU A 49 -17.62 -7.42 -27.54
C LEU A 49 -18.85 -7.17 -26.63
N ASP A 50 -19.67 -8.19 -26.38
CA ASP A 50 -20.84 -8.12 -25.50
C ASP A 50 -20.46 -7.88 -24.03
N ALA A 51 -19.23 -8.28 -23.65
CA ALA A 51 -18.68 -8.04 -22.32
C ALA A 51 -18.55 -6.56 -21.95
N VAL A 52 -18.35 -5.69 -22.96
CA VAL A 52 -18.15 -4.25 -22.77
C VAL A 52 -19.48 -3.50 -22.77
N THR A 53 -20.45 -3.96 -23.56
CA THR A 53 -21.77 -3.31 -23.67
C THR A 53 -22.65 -3.57 -22.46
N MET A 54 -22.53 -4.74 -21.82
CA MET A 54 -23.26 -5.09 -20.60
C MET A 54 -22.52 -4.71 -19.31
N LEU A 55 -21.38 -4.01 -19.39
CA LEU A 55 -20.56 -3.73 -18.20
C LEU A 55 -21.23 -2.69 -17.29
N PRO A 56 -21.62 -3.03 -16.04
CA PRO A 56 -22.18 -2.06 -15.12
C PRO A 56 -21.06 -1.16 -14.56
N LEU A 57 -20.90 0.03 -15.14
CA LEU A 57 -19.87 1.01 -14.73
C LEU A 57 -19.93 1.36 -13.22
N ASN A 58 -21.12 1.31 -12.62
CA ASN A 58 -21.30 1.58 -11.19
C ASN A 58 -20.62 0.51 -10.31
N GLU A 59 -20.77 -0.77 -10.66
CA GLU A 59 -20.14 -1.89 -9.94
C GLU A 59 -18.62 -1.86 -10.11
N VAL A 60 -18.14 -1.51 -11.31
CA VAL A 60 -16.70 -1.35 -11.58
C VAL A 60 -16.12 -0.21 -10.73
N GLY A 61 -16.81 0.93 -10.64
CA GLY A 61 -16.40 2.06 -9.79
C GLY A 61 -16.33 1.68 -8.31
N MET A 62 -17.34 0.96 -7.81
CA MET A 62 -17.35 0.45 -6.43
C MET A 62 -16.22 -0.55 -6.20
N SER A 63 -15.99 -1.48 -7.13
CA SER A 63 -14.89 -2.45 -7.03
C SER A 63 -13.52 -1.79 -7.05
N LEU A 64 -13.33 -0.73 -7.85
CA LEU A 64 -12.10 0.06 -7.84
C LEU A 64 -11.89 0.72 -6.48
N PHE A 65 -12.94 1.33 -5.93
CA PHE A 65 -12.88 2.00 -4.64
C PHE A 65 -12.52 1.03 -3.52
N TYR A 66 -13.15 -0.15 -3.48
CA TYR A 66 -12.79 -1.21 -2.53
C TYR A 66 -11.35 -1.69 -2.72
N SER A 67 -10.90 -1.91 -3.96
CA SER A 67 -9.54 -2.37 -4.25
C SER A 67 -8.49 -1.37 -3.76
N ILE A 68 -8.70 -0.07 -4.02
CA ILE A 68 -7.80 1.00 -3.55
C ILE A 68 -7.81 1.06 -2.01
N GLY A 69 -8.98 1.03 -1.39
CA GLY A 69 -9.12 1.08 0.07
C GLY A 69 -8.45 -0.11 0.77
N VAL A 70 -8.65 -1.32 0.25
CA VAL A 70 -8.01 -2.53 0.76
C VAL A 70 -6.50 -2.50 0.52
N GLY A 71 -6.03 -2.13 -0.68
CA GLY A 71 -4.61 -2.05 -0.98
C GLY A 71 -3.87 -1.04 -0.09
N PHE A 72 -4.46 0.13 0.11
CA PHE A 72 -3.93 1.14 1.03
C PHE A 72 -3.92 0.64 2.48
N GLY A 73 -5.02 0.03 2.94
CA GLY A 73 -5.13 -0.53 4.29
C GLY A 73 -4.10 -1.63 4.56
N LEU A 74 -3.90 -2.55 3.61
CA LEU A 74 -2.88 -3.60 3.70
C LEU A 74 -1.47 -3.03 3.76
N SER A 75 -1.16 -1.98 2.99
CA SER A 75 0.15 -1.30 3.06
C SER A 75 0.43 -0.72 4.45
N LEU A 76 -0.57 -0.03 5.03
CA LEU A 76 -0.45 0.52 6.38
C LEU A 76 -0.29 -0.57 7.44
N LEU A 77 -1.13 -1.62 7.39
CA LEU A 77 -1.06 -2.74 8.33
C LEU A 77 0.26 -3.49 8.25
N GLY A 78 0.80 -3.67 7.03
CA GLY A 78 2.09 -4.32 6.81
C GLY A 78 3.27 -3.57 7.42
N VAL A 79 3.23 -2.23 7.43
CA VAL A 79 4.31 -1.40 7.98
C VAL A 79 4.14 -1.09 9.47
N LEU A 80 2.91 -1.10 10.00
CA LEU A 80 2.65 -0.77 11.40
C LEU A 80 3.42 -1.65 12.39
N TYR A 81 3.47 -2.97 12.18
CA TYR A 81 4.19 -3.90 13.04
C TYR A 81 5.72 -3.66 13.05
N PRO A 82 6.43 -3.67 11.90
CA PRO A 82 7.88 -3.43 11.89
C PRO A 82 8.22 -2.00 12.34
N ALA A 83 7.40 -0.99 12.01
CA ALA A 83 7.61 0.38 12.46
C ALA A 83 7.51 0.52 13.98
N PHE A 84 6.57 -0.19 14.61
CA PHE A 84 6.44 -0.21 16.07
C PHE A 84 7.67 -0.84 16.74
N ILE A 85 8.18 -1.93 16.18
CA ILE A 85 9.40 -2.58 16.67
C ILE A 85 10.60 -1.65 16.50
N ALA A 86 10.78 -1.04 15.32
CA ALA A 86 11.86 -0.09 15.03
C ALA A 86 11.84 1.14 15.96
N ALA A 87 10.64 1.66 16.25
CA ALA A 87 10.48 2.75 17.21
C ALA A 87 10.94 2.35 18.61
N ARG A 88 10.78 1.10 19.03
CA ARG A 88 11.22 0.63 20.36
C ARG A 88 12.69 0.18 20.47
N MET A 89 13.42 0.03 19.35
CA MET A 89 14.83 -0.39 19.40
C MET A 89 15.72 0.67 20.06
N ARG A 90 16.59 0.25 21.00
CA ARG A 90 17.54 1.18 21.64
C ARG A 90 18.66 1.53 20.66
N PRO A 91 19.07 2.81 20.55
CA PRO A 91 20.04 3.27 19.55
C PRO A 91 21.43 2.60 19.62
N ILE A 92 21.77 2.01 20.77
CA ILE A 92 23.02 1.26 20.99
C ILE A 92 23.03 -0.11 20.30
N GLU A 93 21.87 -0.77 20.14
CA GLU A 93 21.80 -2.07 19.45
C GLU A 93 21.79 -1.91 17.92
N ALA A 94 21.28 -0.79 17.42
CA ALA A 94 21.28 -0.49 15.98
C ALA A 94 22.67 -0.11 15.42
N MET A 95 23.64 0.22 16.27
CA MET A 95 25.04 0.51 15.88
C MET A 95 26.02 -0.62 16.28
N ARG A 96 25.52 -1.72 16.86
CA ARG A 96 26.35 -2.90 17.18
C ARG A 96 26.32 -3.97 16.09
N THR A 97 25.82 -3.62 14.89
CA THR A 97 25.91 -4.44 13.67
C THR A 97 27.18 -4.14 12.88
N GLU A 98 28.25 -3.79 13.60
CA GLU A 98 29.62 -4.05 13.17
C GLU A 98 30.08 -5.10 14.19
N GLU A 99 29.98 -6.40 13.90
CA GLU A 99 30.62 -7.11 12.78
C GLU A 99 29.71 -8.11 12.03
#